data_AF-A0A7G9SC25-F1
#
_entry.id   AF-A0A7G9SC25-F1
#
_cell.length_a   1.000
_cell.length_b   1.000
_cell.length_c   1.000
_cell.angle_alpha   90.00
_cell.angle_beta   90.00
_cell.angle_gamma   90.00
#
_symmetry.space_group_name_H-M   'P 1'
#
loop_
_entity.id
_entity.type
_entity.pdbx_description
1 polymer ?
#
loop_
_entity_poly.entity_id
_entity_poly.type
_entity_poly.pdbx_seq_one_letter_code
_entity_poly.pdbx_strand_id
1 'polypeptide(L)'
;MIGTTGASPPQGASLHLSIEGLRNTKGAVMLCLTRQQAFLKCAEDPGRLSRTISAASARSIDIKGVPPGEWSLLLVHDENRNGKLDKMMGMPREGFGFSRNPVIRFGPPSYGDVRFALPPGGSSQSVKVKYLL
;
A
#
# COMPACT_ATOMS: atom_id res chain seq x y z
N MET A 1 18.09 16.34 -42.29
CA MET A 1 16.91 15.68 -41.70
C MET A 1 17.36 15.04 -40.39
N ILE A 2 17.29 15.76 -39.28
CA ILE A 2 17.76 15.25 -37.97
C ILE A 2 16.53 14.67 -37.27
N GLY A 3 16.52 13.35 -37.08
CA GLY A 3 15.41 12.61 -36.47
C GLY A 3 15.25 12.96 -35.00
N THR A 4 14.06 13.42 -34.63
CA THR A 4 13.66 13.63 -33.24
C THR A 4 13.27 12.29 -32.62
N THR A 5 14.13 11.71 -31.79
CA THR A 5 13.72 10.63 -30.89
C THR A 5 12.84 11.24 -29.80
N GLY A 6 11.52 11.21 -29.99
CA GLY A 6 10.57 11.51 -28.94
C GLY A 6 10.62 10.40 -27.88
N ALA A 7 11.33 10.64 -26.78
CA ALA A 7 11.18 9.82 -25.59
C ALA A 7 9.73 10.00 -25.09
N SER A 8 8.91 8.97 -25.24
CA SER A 8 7.60 8.95 -24.58
C SER A 8 7.85 9.07 -23.08
N PRO A 9 7.16 9.99 -22.35
CA PRO A 9 7.29 10.07 -20.91
C PRO A 9 7.04 8.67 -20.33
N PRO A 10 7.79 8.23 -19.30
CA PRO A 10 7.60 6.91 -18.72
C PRO A 10 6.12 6.79 -18.33
N GLN A 11 5.40 5.96 -19.07
CA GLN A 11 3.98 5.71 -18.83
C GLN A 11 3.93 5.02 -17.48
N GLY A 12 3.52 5.77 -16.45
CA GLY A 12 3.38 5.22 -15.12
C GLY A 12 2.36 4.10 -15.14
N ALA A 13 2.69 2.99 -14.49
CA ALA A 13 1.87 1.80 -14.44
C ALA A 13 0.59 2.05 -13.63
N SER A 14 -0.43 1.23 -13.90
CA SER A 14 -1.68 1.20 -13.12
C SER A 14 -1.60 0.10 -12.08
N LEU A 15 -1.84 0.44 -10.82
CA LEU A 15 -1.96 -0.51 -9.73
C LEU A 15 -3.42 -0.58 -9.28
N HIS A 16 -4.02 -1.75 -9.45
CA HIS A 16 -5.37 -2.06 -9.01
C HIS A 16 -5.31 -2.76 -7.64
N LEU A 17 -5.99 -2.22 -6.64
CA LEU A 17 -6.04 -2.78 -5.29
C LEU A 17 -7.46 -3.25 -4.97
N SER A 18 -7.59 -4.51 -4.56
CA SER A 18 -8.80 -5.05 -3.95
C SER A 18 -8.59 -5.17 -2.45
N ILE A 19 -9.40 -4.47 -1.65
CA ILE A 19 -9.27 -4.47 -0.19
C ILE A 19 -10.34 -5.38 0.41
N GLU A 20 -9.89 -6.35 1.20
CA GLU A 20 -10.74 -7.36 1.83
C GLU A 20 -10.60 -7.29 3.35
N GLY A 21 -11.66 -7.67 4.07
CA GLY A 21 -11.60 -7.84 5.53
C GLY A 21 -11.69 -6.54 6.34
N LEU A 22 -12.09 -5.41 5.76
CA LEU A 22 -12.50 -4.23 6.56
C LEU A 22 -13.66 -4.62 7.48
N ARG A 23 -13.50 -4.43 8.80
CA ARG A 23 -14.53 -4.84 9.79
C ARG A 23 -15.71 -3.89 9.86
N ASN A 24 -15.55 -2.67 9.37
CA ASN A 24 -16.59 -1.68 9.15
C ASN A 24 -16.11 -0.65 8.12
N THR A 25 -16.96 0.33 7.82
CA THR A 25 -16.73 1.39 6.83
C THR A 25 -16.44 2.76 7.47
N LYS A 26 -16.13 2.81 8.76
CA LYS A 26 -15.82 4.05 9.48
C LYS A 26 -14.39 4.50 9.17
N GLY A 27 -14.12 5.79 9.35
CA GLY A 27 -12.76 6.29 9.21
C GLY A 27 -12.26 6.31 7.77
N ALA A 28 -10.99 5.96 7.57
CA ALA A 28 -10.31 5.97 6.30
C ALA A 28 -9.34 4.79 6.14
N VAL A 29 -9.10 4.39 4.90
CA VAL A 29 -8.01 3.49 4.52
C VAL A 29 -6.85 4.34 4.01
N MET A 30 -5.73 4.23 4.71
CA MET A 30 -4.46 4.83 4.35
C MET A 30 -3.59 3.78 3.66
N LEU A 31 -3.11 4.12 2.47
CA LEU A 31 -2.21 3.31 1.67
C LEU A 31 -0.86 4.00 1.62
N CYS A 32 0.21 3.24 1.83
CA CYS A 32 1.58 3.71 1.71
C CYS A 32 2.41 2.72 0.90
N LEU A 33 2.83 3.12 -0.28
CA LEU A 33 3.75 2.37 -1.13
C LEU A 33 5.17 2.86 -0.93
N THR A 34 6.10 1.94 -0.77
CA THR A 34 7.54 2.25 -0.63
C THR A 34 8.40 1.17 -1.28
N ARG A 35 9.59 1.59 -1.71
CA ARG A 35 10.66 0.71 -2.20
C ARG A 35 11.69 0.37 -1.11
N GLN A 36 11.56 0.97 0.07
CA GLN A 36 12.50 0.84 1.17
C GLN A 36 12.27 -0.44 1.95
N GLN A 37 13.36 -1.06 2.42
CA GLN A 37 13.28 -2.22 3.32
C GLN A 37 12.61 -1.87 4.66
N ALA A 38 12.71 -0.62 5.11
CA ALA A 38 12.06 -0.12 6.31
C ALA A 38 10.56 0.18 6.10
N PHE A 39 9.83 -0.70 5.41
CA PHE A 39 8.45 -0.46 4.96
C PHE A 39 7.44 -0.18 6.09
N LEU A 40 7.69 -0.66 7.31
CA LEU A 40 6.86 -0.35 8.49
C LEU A 40 6.94 1.13 8.90
N LYS A 41 7.98 1.83 8.47
CA LYS A 41 8.19 3.26 8.61
C LYS A 41 7.88 4.01 7.31
N CYS A 42 7.01 3.46 6.46
CA CYS A 42 6.71 4.04 5.14
C CYS A 42 6.35 5.53 5.21
N ALA A 43 5.71 6.02 6.27
CA ALA A 43 5.40 7.45 6.44
C ALA A 43 6.65 8.35 6.43
N GLU A 44 7.81 7.84 6.86
CA GLU A 44 9.12 8.52 6.90
C GLU A 44 9.87 8.44 5.56
N ASP A 45 9.43 7.63 4.59
CA ASP A 45 10.09 7.50 3.29
C ASP A 45 9.76 8.70 2.38
N PRO A 46 10.75 9.52 1.98
CA PRO A 46 10.52 10.66 1.08
C PRO A 46 10.09 10.23 -0.33
N GLY A 47 10.40 9.00 -0.74
CA GLY A 47 10.05 8.44 -2.05
C GLY A 47 8.71 7.68 -2.06
N ARG A 48 7.96 7.70 -0.95
CA ARG A 48 6.70 6.95 -0.84
C ARG A 48 5.60 7.53 -1.73
N LEU A 49 4.67 6.67 -2.13
CA LEU A 49 3.38 7.09 -2.69
C LEU A 49 2.28 6.80 -1.67
N SER A 50 1.53 7.83 -1.28
CA SER A 50 0.47 7.69 -0.28
C SER A 50 -0.89 8.08 -0.83
N ARG A 51 -1.94 7.37 -0.38
CA ARG A 51 -3.35 7.68 -0.68
C ARG A 51 -4.18 7.48 0.58
N THR A 52 -5.14 8.36 0.82
CA THR A 52 -6.12 8.23 1.90
C THR A 52 -7.51 8.25 1.28
N ILE A 53 -8.29 7.21 1.55
CA ILE A 53 -9.59 6.95 0.92
C ILE A 53 -10.59 6.67 2.02
N SER A 54 -11.83 7.15 1.87
CA SER A 54 -12.90 6.78 2.80
C SER A 54 -13.05 5.26 2.89
N ALA A 55 -13.10 4.70 4.10
CA ALA A 55 -13.23 3.25 4.27
C ALA A 55 -14.50 2.70 3.60
N ALA A 56 -15.56 3.50 3.51
CA ALA A 56 -16.79 3.17 2.78
C ALA A 56 -16.60 2.96 1.27
N SER A 57 -15.53 3.50 0.68
CA SER A 57 -15.25 3.44 -0.76
C SER A 57 -13.97 2.66 -1.08
N ALA A 58 -13.28 2.12 -0.08
CA ALA A 58 -11.94 1.57 -0.21
C ALA A 58 -11.88 0.14 -0.78
N ARG A 59 -13.01 -0.47 -1.15
CA ARG A 59 -13.06 -1.88 -1.57
C ARG A 59 -12.30 -2.16 -2.87
N SER A 60 -12.31 -1.21 -3.81
CA SER A 60 -11.58 -1.29 -5.09
C SER A 60 -10.96 0.06 -5.40
N ILE A 61 -9.64 0.09 -5.58
CA ILE A 61 -8.87 1.34 -5.69
C ILE A 61 -7.92 1.25 -6.88
N ASP A 62 -7.98 2.25 -7.75
CA ASP A 62 -7.08 2.38 -8.90
C ASP A 62 -6.04 3.48 -8.65
N ILE A 63 -4.77 3.11 -8.62
CA ILE A 63 -3.66 4.05 -8.52
C ILE A 63 -2.95 4.11 -9.87
N LYS A 64 -3.12 5.22 -10.58
CA LYS A 64 -2.48 5.46 -11.88
C LYS A 64 -1.15 6.20 -11.71
N GLY A 65 -0.27 6.07 -12.70
CA GLY A 65 0.97 6.84 -12.76
C GLY A 65 2.04 6.36 -11.79
N VAL A 66 1.97 5.10 -11.33
CA VAL A 66 2.97 4.55 -10.41
C VAL A 66 4.21 4.14 -11.22
N PRO A 67 5.42 4.64 -10.90
CA PRO A 67 6.62 4.24 -11.62
C PRO A 67 6.82 2.72 -11.54
N PRO A 68 7.08 2.04 -12.68
CA PRO A 68 7.34 0.60 -12.67
C PRO A 68 8.51 0.21 -11.75
N GLY A 69 8.51 -1.04 -11.29
CA GLY A 69 9.57 -1.65 -10.49
C GLY A 69 9.05 -2.32 -9.21
N GLU A 70 9.96 -2.59 -8.28
CA GLU A 70 9.63 -3.27 -7.02
C GLU A 70 9.02 -2.30 -6.00
N TRP A 71 7.89 -2.69 -5.42
CA TRP A 71 7.16 -1.94 -4.42
C TRP A 71 6.70 -2.85 -3.27
N SER A 72 6.49 -2.26 -2.11
CA SER A 72 5.70 -2.84 -1.03
C SER A 72 4.57 -1.90 -0.67
N LEU A 73 3.45 -2.44 -0.21
CA LEU A 73 2.28 -1.69 0.24
C LEU A 73 2.02 -2.00 1.71
N LEU A 74 1.94 -0.95 2.54
CA LEU A 74 1.35 -0.97 3.86
C LEU A 74 -0.03 -0.31 3.78
N LEU A 75 -1.04 -1.00 4.29
CA LEU A 75 -2.39 -0.50 4.47
C LEU A 75 -2.66 -0.31 5.96
N VAL A 76 -3.30 0.80 6.32
CA VAL A 76 -3.86 1.07 7.65
C VAL A 76 -5.33 1.42 7.49
N HIS A 77 -6.20 0.80 8.28
CA HIS A 77 -7.59 1.19 8.43
C HIS A 77 -7.72 2.04 9.68
N ASP A 78 -7.59 3.35 9.49
CA ASP A 78 -7.65 4.38 10.53
C ASP A 78 -9.12 4.69 10.83
N GLU A 79 -9.67 4.01 11.85
CA GLU A 79 -11.09 4.08 12.20
C GLU A 79 -11.43 5.38 12.92
N ASN A 80 -10.46 5.97 13.62
CA ASN A 80 -10.64 7.17 14.45
C ASN A 80 -10.21 8.47 13.76
N ARG A 81 -9.60 8.38 12.56
CA ARG A 81 -9.15 9.48 11.69
C ARG A 81 -8.02 10.33 12.26
N ASN A 82 -7.10 9.74 13.00
CA ASN A 82 -5.95 10.47 13.54
C ASN A 82 -4.70 10.44 12.63
N GLY A 83 -4.77 9.75 11.50
CA GLY A 83 -3.73 9.71 10.48
C GLY A 83 -2.52 8.85 10.83
N LYS A 84 -2.63 7.94 11.81
CA LYS A 84 -1.53 7.05 12.22
C LYS A 84 -2.06 5.65 12.56
N LEU A 85 -1.19 4.66 12.42
CA LEU A 85 -1.46 3.32 12.96
C LEU A 85 -1.31 3.36 14.48
N ASP A 86 -2.43 3.38 15.21
CA ASP A 86 -2.39 3.31 16.67
C ASP A 86 -1.87 1.97 17.15
N LYS A 87 -1.00 2.02 18.16
CA LYS A 87 -0.39 0.84 18.77
C LYS A 87 -0.49 0.92 20.29
N MET A 88 -0.68 -0.23 20.93
CA MET A 88 -0.59 -0.40 22.38
C MET A 88 0.39 -1.53 22.67
N MET A 89 1.43 -1.23 23.46
CA MET A 89 2.52 -2.17 23.75
C MET A 89 3.12 -2.79 22.46
N GLY A 90 3.26 -1.97 21.40
CA GLY A 90 3.77 -2.40 20.09
C GLY A 90 2.76 -3.11 19.19
N MET A 91 1.59 -3.50 19.69
CA MET A 91 0.54 -4.17 18.91
C MET A 91 -0.43 -3.16 18.27
N PRO A 92 -0.70 -3.25 16.96
CA PRO A 92 -1.74 -2.49 16.29
C PRO A 92 -3.11 -2.60 16.96
N ARG A 93 -3.75 -1.45 17.21
CA ARG A 93 -5.15 -1.34 17.64
C ARG A 93 -6.13 -1.20 16.48
N GLU A 94 -5.61 -0.77 15.35
CA GLU A 94 -6.36 -0.56 14.12
C GLU A 94 -6.09 -1.66 13.10
N GLY A 95 -6.90 -1.66 12.04
CA GLY A 95 -6.71 -2.61 10.95
C GLY A 95 -5.42 -2.31 10.20
N PHE A 96 -4.68 -3.34 9.81
CA PHE A 96 -3.52 -3.20 8.94
C PHE A 96 -3.46 -4.31 7.90
N GLY A 97 -2.78 -4.06 6.80
CA GLY A 97 -2.58 -5.03 5.73
C GLY A 97 -1.27 -4.79 5.01
N PHE A 98 -0.80 -5.81 4.30
CA PHE A 98 0.39 -5.72 3.47
C PHE A 98 0.12 -6.30 2.08
N SER A 99 0.83 -5.81 1.06
CA SER A 99 0.90 -6.51 -0.23
C SER A 99 1.35 -7.96 -0.04
N ARG A 100 0.89 -8.84 -0.94
CA ARG A 100 1.12 -10.30 -0.92
C ARG A 100 0.56 -11.07 0.29
N ASN A 101 -0.11 -10.40 1.22
CA ASN A 101 -0.82 -11.02 2.33
C ASN A 101 0.02 -12.07 3.11
N PRO A 102 1.21 -11.71 3.61
CA PRO A 102 2.05 -12.66 4.32
C PRO A 102 1.35 -13.21 5.57
N VAL A 103 1.74 -14.43 5.93
CA VAL A 103 1.32 -15.04 7.19
C VAL A 103 2.06 -14.33 8.31
N ILE A 104 1.32 -13.76 9.26
CA ILE A 104 1.88 -13.07 10.43
C ILE A 104 1.87 -14.07 11.58
N ARG A 105 3.05 -14.40 12.12
CA ARG A 105 3.19 -15.34 13.25
C ARG A 105 3.90 -14.66 14.41
N PHE A 106 5.21 -14.44 14.27
CA PHE A 106 6.06 -13.84 15.29
C PHE A 106 6.69 -12.56 14.75
N GLY A 107 6.11 -11.42 15.12
CA GLY A 107 6.57 -10.12 14.66
C GLY A 107 6.12 -9.75 13.24
N PRO A 108 6.64 -8.61 12.73
CA PRO A 108 6.32 -8.15 11.39
C PRO A 108 6.94 -9.06 10.30
N PRO A 109 6.37 -9.08 9.09
CA PRO A 109 6.94 -9.84 7.98
C PRO A 109 8.25 -9.23 7.49
N SER A 110 9.03 -9.99 6.72
CA SER A 110 10.22 -9.45 6.06
C SER A 110 9.83 -8.61 4.84
N TYR A 111 10.74 -7.74 4.38
CA TYR A 111 10.51 -6.98 3.14
C TYR A 111 10.28 -7.91 1.93
N GLY A 112 10.97 -9.05 1.88
CA GLY A 112 10.81 -10.04 0.81
C GLY A 112 9.42 -10.68 0.75
N ASP A 113 8.73 -10.74 1.89
CA ASP A 113 7.38 -11.29 1.99
C ASP A 113 6.32 -10.32 1.46
N VAL A 114 6.60 -9.02 1.50
CA VAL A 114 5.64 -7.96 1.13
C VAL A 114 5.95 -7.31 -0.22
N ARG A 115 7.19 -7.36 -0.72
CA ARG A 115 7.53 -6.74 -2.00
C ARG A 115 6.91 -7.48 -3.19
N PHE A 116 6.46 -6.72 -4.18
CA PHE A 116 5.91 -7.20 -5.44
C PHE A 116 6.43 -6.36 -6.62
N ALA A 117 6.48 -6.98 -7.79
CA ALA A 117 6.82 -6.32 -9.03
C ALA A 117 5.61 -5.57 -9.60
N LEU A 118 5.81 -4.31 -9.98
CA LEU A 118 4.86 -3.54 -10.79
C LEU A 118 5.46 -3.32 -12.20
N PRO A 119 5.06 -4.11 -13.21
CA PRO A 119 5.55 -3.92 -14.57
C PRO A 119 4.92 -2.67 -15.21
N PRO A 120 5.46 -2.15 -16.33
CA PRO A 120 4.91 -0.99 -17.05
C PRO A 120 3.42 -1.11 -17.41
N GLY A 121 2.93 -2.33 -17.69
CA GLY A 121 1.52 -2.59 -17.99
C GLY A 121 0.58 -2.55 -16.78
N GLY A 122 1.11 -2.43 -15.56
CA GLY A 122 0.31 -2.46 -14.33
C GLY A 122 0.27 -3.82 -13.63
N SER A 123 -0.34 -3.84 -12.46
CA SER A 123 -0.54 -5.04 -11.65
C SER A 123 -1.83 -4.91 -10.84
N SER A 124 -2.40 -6.05 -10.47
CA SER A 124 -3.43 -6.12 -9.44
C SER A 124 -2.85 -6.70 -8.16
N GLN A 125 -3.29 -6.22 -7.00
CA GLN A 125 -2.97 -6.78 -5.68
C GLN A 125 -4.25 -6.87 -4.85
N SER A 126 -4.50 -8.03 -4.22
CA SER A 126 -5.49 -8.14 -3.15
C SER A 126 -4.78 -7.93 -1.81
N VAL A 127 -5.36 -7.12 -0.93
CA VAL A 127 -4.85 -6.83 0.41
C VAL A 127 -5.91 -7.18 1.44
N LYS A 128 -5.57 -8.11 2.33
CA LYS A 128 -6.41 -8.55 3.43
C LYS A 128 -6.07 -7.77 4.69
N VAL A 129 -7.04 -7.01 5.18
CA VAL A 129 -6.93 -6.28 6.44
C VAL A 129 -7.05 -7.25 7.60
N LYS A 130 -6.14 -7.13 8.56
CA LYS A 130 -6.08 -7.90 9.80
C LYS A 130 -6.25 -6.95 10.98
N TYR A 131 -6.92 -7.45 12.01
CA TYR A 131 -7.08 -6.80 13.31
C TYR A 131 -6.57 -7.78 14.36
N LEU A 132 -5.80 -7.27 15.32
CA LEU A 132 -5.28 -8.09 16.43
C LEU A 132 -6.08 -7.87 17.73
N LEU A 133 -6.97 -6.88 17.73
CA LEU A 133 -7.76 -6.42 18.88
C LEU A 133 -9.20 -6.09 18.46
#